data_AF-A0A976K4E2-F1
#
_entry.id   AF-A0A976K4E2-F1
#
_cell.length_a   1.000
_cell.length_b   1.000
_cell.length_c   1.000
_cell.angle_alpha   90.00
_cell.angle_beta   90.00
_cell.angle_gamma   90.00
#
_symmetry.space_group_name_H-M   'P 1'
#
loop_
_entity.id
_entity.type
_entity.pdbx_description
1 polymer ?
#
loop_
_entity_poly.entity_id
_entity_poly.type
_entity_poly.pdbx_seq_one_letter_code
_entity_poly.pdbx_strand_id
1 'polypeptide(L)' 'MPLQLQPNLREAGQRYFRDFTPGDDFYEALIEAHRDLSDEQSEMLNARLILILANHIGDIGVLREALVQAREGV' A
#
# COMPACT_ATOMS: atom_id res chain seq x y z
N MET A 1 15.41 -6.03 15.00
CA MET A 1 14.52 -4.86 15.17
C MET A 1 13.34 -5.27 16.04
N PRO A 2 12.84 -4.42 16.95
CA PRO A 2 11.60 -4.71 17.67
C PRO A 2 10.43 -4.82 16.68
N LEU A 3 9.44 -5.68 16.99
CA LEU A 3 8.22 -5.79 16.19
C LEU A 3 7.40 -4.50 16.33
N GLN A 4 7.09 -3.85 15.21
CA GLN A 4 6.15 -2.73 15.19
C GLN A 4 4.73 -3.28 15.24
N LEU A 5 4.07 -3.11 16.40
CA LEU A 5 2.70 -3.58 16.63
C LEU A 5 1.64 -2.48 16.40
N GLN A 6 2.08 -1.29 15.98
CA GLN A 6 1.19 -0.16 15.72
C GLN A 6 0.58 -0.29 14.31
N PRO A 7 -0.75 -0.16 14.17
CA PRO A 7 -1.41 -0.16 12.87
C PRO A 7 -0.97 1.08 12.06
N ASN A 8 -0.47 0.86 10.84
CA ASN A 8 0.03 1.94 9.98
C ASN A 8 -1.09 2.62 9.15
N LEU A 9 -2.13 1.86 8.80
CA LEU A 9 -3.27 2.36 8.03
C LEU A 9 -4.33 2.92 8.98
N ARG A 10 -4.74 4.17 8.72
CA ARG A 10 -5.69 4.93 9.54
C ARG A 10 -6.29 6.08 8.73
N GLU A 11 -7.52 6.44 9.05
CA GLU A 11 -8.18 7.63 8.50
C GLU A 11 -8.21 8.76 9.54
N ALA A 12 -7.86 9.97 9.11
CA ALA A 12 -7.82 11.13 10.01
C ALA A 12 -9.23 11.45 10.52
N GLY A 13 -9.39 11.49 11.85
CA GLY A 13 -10.66 11.80 12.51
C GLY A 13 -11.61 10.62 12.67
N GLN A 14 -11.28 9.45 12.12
CA GLN A 14 -12.04 8.22 12.34
C GLN A 14 -11.45 7.38 13.47
N ARG A 15 -12.32 6.82 14.30
CA ARG A 15 -11.95 5.83 15.32
C ARG A 15 -12.61 4.51 14.99
N TYR A 16 -11.79 3.53 14.66
CA TYR A 16 -12.26 2.18 14.38
C TYR A 16 -12.38 1.40 15.69
N PHE A 17 -13.40 0.54 15.77
CA PHE A 17 -13.56 -0.36 16.92
C PHE A 17 -12.52 -1.48 16.91
N ARG A 18 -12.02 -1.86 15.71
CA ARG A 18 -10.90 -2.77 15.52
C ARG A 18 -9.79 -2.04 14.79
N ASP A 19 -8.60 -2.03 15.37
CA ASP A 19 -7.44 -1.26 14.89
C ASP A 19 -6.99 -1.63 13.47
N PHE A 20 -7.30 -2.84 13.00
CA PHE A 20 -6.90 -3.35 11.67
C PHE A 20 -7.93 -3.11 10.57
N THR A 21 -9.14 -2.66 10.90
CA THR A 21 -10.22 -2.41 9.92
C THR A 21 -9.81 -1.47 8.77
N PRO A 22 -9.09 -0.35 8.99
CA PRO A 22 -8.66 0.50 7.88
C PRO A 22 -7.73 -0.22 6.89
N GLY A 23 -6.96 -1.20 7.39
CA GLY A 23 -6.12 -2.03 6.55
C GLY A 23 -6.94 -3.00 5.73
N ASP A 24 -7.87 -3.69 6.38
CA ASP A 24 -8.79 -4.62 5.70
C ASP A 24 -9.59 -3.90 4.60
N ASP A 25 -10.14 -2.71 4.90
CA ASP A 25 -10.90 -1.88 3.95
C ASP A 25 -10.03 -1.47 2.73
N PHE A 26 -8.77 -1.11 2.97
CA PHE A 26 -7.84 -0.78 1.88
C PHE A 26 -7.50 -2.01 1.02
N TYR A 27 -7.25 -3.17 1.64
CA TYR A 27 -6.96 -4.40 0.90
C TYR A 27 -8.17 -4.86 0.09
N GLU A 28 -9.39 -4.74 0.63
CA GLU A 28 -10.62 -4.98 -0.12
C GLU A 28 -10.69 -4.05 -1.34
N ALA A 29 -10.53 -2.73 -1.16
CA ALA A 29 -10.55 -1.77 -2.25
C ALA A 29 -9.47 -2.06 -3.32
N LEU A 30 -8.28 -2.52 -2.91
CA LEU A 30 -7.22 -2.92 -3.84
C LEU A 30 -7.62 -4.15 -4.65
N ILE A 31 -8.16 -5.19 -4.01
CA ILE A 31 -8.66 -6.40 -4.69
C ILE A 31 -9.76 -6.04 -5.69
N GLU A 32 -10.71 -5.20 -5.27
CA GLU A 32 -11.79 -4.71 -6.13
C GLU A 32 -11.25 -3.96 -7.35
N ALA A 33 -10.20 -3.15 -7.19
CA ALA A 33 -9.59 -2.41 -8.30
C ALA A 33 -8.97 -3.33 -9.37
N HIS A 34 -8.59 -4.56 -9.01
CA HIS A 34 -8.07 -5.57 -9.94
C HIS A 34 -9.16 -6.45 -10.58
N ARG A 35 -10.41 -6.38 -10.10
CA ARG A 35 -11.51 -7.20 -10.62
C ARG A 35 -11.74 -6.92 -12.10
N ASP A 36 -12.00 -7.98 -12.86
CA ASP A 36 -12.27 -7.97 -14.31
C ASP A 36 -11.11 -7.46 -15.19
N LEU A 37 -9.91 -7.28 -14.63
CA LEU A 37 -8.70 -6.95 -15.39
C LEU A 37 -7.99 -8.22 -15.86
N SER A 38 -7.38 -8.16 -17.05
CA SER A 38 -6.37 -9.15 -17.45
C SER A 38 -5.09 -8.99 -16.61
N ASP A 39 -4.22 -9.99 -16.64
CA ASP A 39 -2.92 -9.95 -15.96
C ASP A 39 -2.10 -8.71 -16.39
N GLU A 40 -2.05 -8.42 -17.69
CA GLU A 40 -1.33 -7.24 -18.22
C GLU A 40 -1.95 -5.91 -17.73
N GLN A 41 -3.28 -5.83 -17.67
CA GLN A 41 -3.98 -4.64 -17.15
C GLN A 41 -3.75 -4.47 -15.64
N SER A 42 -3.72 -5.59 -14.91
CA SER A 42 -3.43 -5.65 -13.48
C SER A 42 -2.00 -5.17 -13.18
N GLU A 43 -1.01 -5.60 -13.96
CA GLU A 43 0.37 -5.10 -13.89
C GLU A 43 0.46 -3.60 -14.19
N MET A 44 -0.25 -3.14 -15.23
CA MET A 44 -0.31 -1.72 -15.56
C MET A 44 -0.94 -0.88 -14.44
N LEU A 45 -2.00 -1.38 -13.80
CA LEU A 45 -2.61 -0.74 -12.63
C LEU A 45 -1.59 -0.60 -11.51
N ASN A 46 -0.89 -1.68 -11.16
CA ASN A 46 0.14 -1.67 -10.13
C ASN A 46 1.26 -0.67 -10.43
N ALA A 47 1.78 -0.65 -11.66
CA ALA A 47 2.81 0.30 -12.07
C ALA A 47 2.34 1.75 -11.91
N ARG A 48 1.11 2.06 -12.33
CA ARG A 48 0.52 3.41 -12.17
C ARG A 48 0.32 3.76 -10.70
N LEU A 49 -0.20 2.84 -9.90
CA LEU A 49 -0.42 3.04 -8.46
C LEU A 49 0.90 3.35 -7.74
N ILE A 50 1.98 2.61 -8.03
CA ILE A 50 3.31 2.86 -7.47
C ILE A 50 3.77 4.29 -7.76
N LEU A 51 3.63 4.76 -9.01
CA LEU A 51 4.03 6.13 -9.38
C LEU A 51 3.19 7.21 -8.68
N ILE A 52 1.88 6.98 -8.56
CA ILE A 52 0.97 7.90 -7.84
C ILE A 52 1.36 7.97 -6.36
N LEU A 53 1.56 6.82 -5.71
CA LEU A 53 1.99 6.77 -4.31
C LEU A 53 3.37 7.40 -4.10
N ALA A 54 4.31 7.17 -5.03
CA ALA A 54 5.63 7.80 -4.97
C ALA A 54 5.55 9.33 -5.00
N ASN A 55 4.67 9.87 -5.85
CA ASN A 55 4.39 11.31 -5.88
C ASN A 55 3.75 11.82 -4.58
N HIS A 56 2.83 11.06 -3.98
CA HIS A 56 2.22 11.43 -2.69
C HIS A 56 3.19 11.38 -1.52
N ILE A 57 4.11 10.41 -1.50
CA ILE A 57 5.14 10.27 -0.47
C ILE A 57 6.16 11.42 -0.58
N GLY A 58 6.63 11.73 -1.79
CA GLY A 58 7.51 12.88 -2.09
C GLY A 58 8.93 12.81 -1.50
N ASP A 59 9.20 11.91 -0.56
CA ASP A 59 10.50 11.69 0.06
C ASP A 59 11.31 10.62 -0.69
N ILE A 60 12.38 11.03 -1.37
CA ILE A 60 13.24 10.14 -2.14
C ILE A 60 14.02 9.13 -1.27
N GLY A 61 14.29 9.45 -0.01
CA GLY A 61 14.93 8.55 0.94
C GLY A 61 14.03 7.36 1.26
N VAL A 62 12.77 7.65 1.61
CA VAL A 62 11.74 6.63 1.86
C VAL A 62 11.53 5.73 0.64
N LEU A 63 11.46 6.32 -0.57
CA LEU A 63 11.28 5.55 -1.80
C LEU A 63 12.48 4.64 -2.10
N ARG A 64 13.71 5.08 -1.83
CA ARG A 64 14.91 4.26 -2.01
C ARG A 64 14.96 3.09 -1.03
N GLU A 65 14.60 3.34 0.23
CA GLU A 65 14.51 2.27 1.23
C GLU A 65 13.46 1.23 0.84
N ALA A 66 12.28 1.67 0.40
CA ALA A 66 11.21 0.78 -0.06
C ALA A 66 11.67 -0.10 -1.25
N LEU A 67 12.42 0.45 -2.20
CA LEU A 67 12.98 -0.31 -3.33
C LEU A 67 13.99 -1.38 -2.88
N VAL A 68 14.83 -1.07 -1.90
CA VAL A 68 15.78 -2.05 -1.34
C VAL A 68 15.00 -3.19 -0.68
N GLN A 69 14.04 -2.88 0.18
CA GLN A 69 13.22 -3.88 0.86
C GLN A 69 12.42 -4.75 -0.11
N ALA A 70 11.79 -4.13 -1.13
CA ALA A 70 11.03 -4.86 -2.14
C ALA A 70 11.91 -5.85 -2.92
N ARG A 71 13.19 -5.52 -3.14
CA ARG A 71 14.14 -6.40 -3.83
C ARG A 71 14.67 -7.55 -2.96
N GLU A 72 14.68 -7.40 -1.64
CA GLU A 72 15.07 -8.49 -0.72
C GLU A 72 14.02 -9.60 -0.63
N GLY A 73 12.77 -9.30 -0.99
CA GLY A 73 11.64 -10.25 -0.97
C GLY A 73 11.42 -11.06 -2.25
N VAL A 74 12.28 -10.92 -3.26
CA VAL A 74 12.23 -11.63 -4.55
C VAL A 74 13.39 -12.61 -4.64
#